data_AF-A0A7L1FSS8-F1
#
_entry.id   AF-A0A7L1FSS8-F1
#
_cell.length_a   1.000
_cell.length_b   1.000
_cell.length_c   1.000
_cell.angle_alpha   90.00
_cell.angle_beta   90.00
_cell.angle_gamma   90.00
#
_symmetry.space_group_name_H-M   'P 1'
#
loop_
_entity.id
_entity.type
_entity.pdbx_description
1 polymer ?
#
loop_
_entity_poly.entity_id
_entity_poly.type
_entity_poly.pdbx_seq_one_letter_code
_entity_poly.pdbx_strand_id
1 'polypeptide(L)'
;PAFRRFQREFLLGYLPALAADWLQGPLLFQLLQSRGFLRSQIAALYSCGFASNVAFGLVSSIFVDRLGRKKSCVLSSGLCSVSCLLQLSWDFLALATGRVLAALGTSLLFSAFESWYIHEHLEHHDFPGEWIPDTFSRVALWNSGLAVAAGLVAELVAEGLALGPVAPFLVAVPFLALSGIFSGKNWDENYGKSRPCSKACGEGLRVLLSDPRALLLGLVQALVESILLIFAFLWTPVLEPHGIPLGIAFSGFTAASAVGSALFRRGTTGRLRLQPL
;
A
#
# COMPACT_ATOMS: atom_id res chain seq x y z
N PRO A 1 19.44 -22.27 -0.07
CA PRO A 1 18.23 -22.91 0.51
C PRO A 1 17.64 -22.06 1.65
N ALA A 2 18.46 -21.58 2.59
CA ALA A 2 18.05 -20.70 3.70
C ALA A 2 17.44 -19.36 3.24
N PHE A 3 18.14 -18.62 2.36
CA PHE A 3 17.63 -17.35 1.82
C PHE A 3 16.25 -17.46 1.15
N ARG A 4 16.04 -18.49 0.31
CA ARG A 4 14.73 -18.72 -0.35
C ARG A 4 13.62 -19.05 0.64
N ARG A 5 13.95 -19.73 1.75
CA ARG A 5 13.00 -20.04 2.81
C ARG A 5 12.61 -18.76 3.54
N PHE A 6 13.59 -17.96 3.97
CA PHE A 6 13.37 -16.65 4.59
C PHE A 6 12.56 -15.72 3.68
N GLN A 7 12.93 -15.61 2.40
CA GLN A 7 12.19 -14.82 1.41
C GLN A 7 10.73 -15.28 1.28
N ARG A 8 10.47 -16.60 1.26
CA ARG A 8 9.11 -17.14 1.22
C ARG A 8 8.33 -16.82 2.50
N GLU A 9 8.95 -16.96 3.66
CA GLU A 9 8.33 -16.63 4.95
C GLU A 9 7.97 -15.13 5.01
N PHE A 10 8.85 -14.24 4.56
CA PHE A 10 8.54 -12.82 4.43
C PHE A 10 7.35 -12.56 3.48
N LEU A 11 7.37 -13.15 2.29
CA LEU A 11 6.30 -12.99 1.30
C LEU A 11 4.95 -13.52 1.81
N LEU A 12 4.94 -14.60 2.59
CA LEU A 12 3.70 -15.16 3.18
C LEU A 12 3.06 -14.19 4.19
N GLY A 13 3.85 -13.40 4.91
CA GLY A 13 3.34 -12.34 5.77
C GLY A 13 2.89 -11.12 4.97
N TYR A 14 3.68 -10.69 3.98
CA TYR A 14 3.50 -9.39 3.33
C TYR A 14 2.46 -9.38 2.20
N LEU A 15 2.43 -10.42 1.36
CA LEU A 15 1.52 -10.47 0.21
C LEU A 15 0.02 -10.44 0.57
N PRO A 16 -0.45 -11.12 1.64
CA PRO A 16 -1.84 -11.01 2.07
C PRO A 16 -2.21 -9.59 2.49
N ALA A 17 -1.28 -8.88 3.15
CA ALA A 17 -1.50 -7.49 3.56
C ALA A 17 -1.66 -6.57 2.34
N LEU A 18 -0.81 -6.75 1.33
CA LEU A 18 -0.91 -6.03 0.05
C LEU A 18 -2.20 -6.37 -0.71
N ALA A 19 -2.60 -7.64 -0.74
CA ALA A 19 -3.84 -8.06 -1.39
C ALA A 19 -5.07 -7.38 -0.77
N ALA A 20 -5.10 -7.26 0.56
CA ALA A 20 -6.16 -6.59 1.29
C ALA A 20 -6.20 -5.08 1.05
N ASP A 21 -5.06 -4.43 0.89
CA ASP A 21 -4.99 -2.99 0.55
C ASP A 21 -5.58 -2.75 -0.85
N TRP A 22 -5.22 -3.57 -1.84
CA TRP A 22 -5.75 -3.46 -3.20
C TRP A 22 -7.24 -3.76 -3.32
N LEU A 23 -7.79 -4.68 -2.53
CA LEU A 23 -9.21 -5.02 -2.55
C LEU A 23 -10.14 -3.86 -2.16
N GLN A 24 -9.63 -2.90 -1.38
CA GLN A 24 -10.44 -1.78 -0.88
C GLN A 24 -10.61 -0.66 -1.91
N GLY A 25 -9.68 -0.51 -2.86
CA GLY A 25 -9.65 0.60 -3.81
C GLY A 25 -10.81 0.67 -4.81
N PRO A 26 -11.18 -0.41 -5.52
CA PRO A 26 -12.04 -0.34 -6.71
C PRO A 26 -13.46 0.17 -6.44
N LEU A 27 -14.06 -0.25 -5.33
CA LEU A 27 -15.49 -0.06 -5.05
C LEU A 27 -15.75 1.02 -3.98
N LEU A 28 -14.70 1.70 -3.51
CA LEU A 28 -14.79 2.69 -2.45
C LEU A 28 -15.67 3.89 -2.81
N PHE A 29 -15.54 4.39 -4.03
CA PHE A 29 -16.36 5.51 -4.51
C PHE A 29 -17.83 5.11 -4.64
N GLN A 30 -18.09 3.97 -5.29
CA GLN A 30 -19.43 3.44 -5.49
C GLN A 30 -20.12 3.15 -4.14
N LEU A 31 -19.39 2.61 -3.16
CA LEU A 31 -19.90 2.35 -1.82
C LEU A 31 -20.40 3.63 -1.13
N LEU A 32 -19.63 4.73 -1.24
CA LEU A 32 -20.04 6.00 -0.65
C LEU A 32 -21.21 6.61 -1.40
N GLN A 33 -21.24 6.50 -2.73
CA GLN A 33 -22.34 7.00 -3.54
C GLN A 33 -23.64 6.23 -3.26
N SER A 34 -23.58 4.89 -3.13
CA SER A 34 -24.75 4.06 -2.81
C SER A 34 -25.36 4.36 -1.45
N ARG A 35 -24.61 4.99 -0.54
CA ARG A 35 -25.10 5.45 0.77
C ARG A 35 -25.72 6.85 0.74
N GLY A 36 -25.80 7.48 -0.43
CA GLY A 36 -26.42 8.79 -0.61
C GLY A 36 -25.53 9.98 -0.23
N PHE A 37 -24.21 9.79 -0.08
CA PHE A 37 -23.29 10.90 0.17
C PHE A 37 -23.15 11.78 -1.08
N LEU A 38 -23.11 13.10 -0.85
CA LEU A 38 -22.85 14.09 -1.89
C LEU A 38 -21.42 13.95 -2.41
N ARG A 39 -21.18 14.28 -3.70
CA ARG A 39 -19.83 14.26 -4.29
C ARG A 39 -18.82 15.11 -3.50
N SER A 40 -19.26 16.23 -2.92
CA SER A 40 -18.43 17.07 -2.05
C SER A 40 -18.02 16.38 -0.75
N GLN A 41 -18.90 15.60 -0.14
CA GLN A 41 -18.61 14.81 1.07
C GLN A 41 -17.65 13.65 0.76
N ILE A 42 -17.85 12.98 -0.38
CA ILE A 42 -16.93 11.95 -0.87
C ILE A 42 -15.54 12.56 -1.11
N ALA A 43 -15.47 13.71 -1.79
CA ALA A 43 -14.21 14.43 -1.99
C ALA A 43 -13.53 14.78 -0.67
N ALA A 44 -14.28 15.24 0.34
CA ALA A 44 -13.74 15.51 1.67
C ALA A 44 -13.14 14.26 2.34
N LEU A 45 -13.79 13.08 2.22
CA LEU A 45 -13.27 11.82 2.76
C LEU A 45 -12.00 11.34 2.04
N TYR A 46 -11.92 11.50 0.71
CA TYR A 46 -10.72 11.19 -0.06
C TYR A 46 -9.57 12.13 0.31
N SER A 47 -9.82 13.44 0.34
CA SER A 47 -8.83 14.44 0.76
C SER A 47 -8.33 14.20 2.19
N CYS A 48 -9.23 13.85 3.11
CA CYS A 48 -8.85 13.47 4.48
C CYS A 48 -7.92 12.25 4.50
N GLY A 49 -8.24 11.20 3.73
CA GLY A 49 -7.38 10.02 3.60
C GLY A 49 -6.01 10.35 3.03
N PHE A 50 -5.95 11.10 1.93
CA PHE A 50 -4.68 11.48 1.29
C PHE A 50 -3.83 12.40 2.18
N ALA A 51 -4.42 13.40 2.83
CA ALA A 51 -3.73 14.26 3.78
C ALA A 51 -3.17 13.47 4.98
N SER A 52 -3.95 12.51 5.49
CA SER A 52 -3.50 11.61 6.56
C SER A 52 -2.34 10.74 6.11
N ASN A 53 -2.37 10.23 4.87
CA ASN A 53 -1.30 9.39 4.33
C ASN A 53 0.02 10.16 4.21
N VAL A 54 -0.02 11.43 3.79
CA VAL A 54 1.16 12.31 3.76
C VAL A 54 1.70 12.53 5.17
N ALA A 55 0.83 12.84 6.13
CA ALA A 55 1.24 13.09 7.52
C ALA A 55 1.86 11.84 8.17
N PHE A 56 1.20 10.69 8.06
CA PHE A 56 1.68 9.44 8.65
C PHE A 56 2.87 8.85 7.89
N GLY A 57 2.99 9.05 6.58
CA GLY A 57 4.15 8.63 5.80
C GLY A 57 5.46 9.17 6.38
N LEU A 58 5.49 10.45 6.76
CA LEU A 58 6.67 11.09 7.36
C LEU A 58 7.04 10.55 8.75
N VAL A 59 6.06 10.12 9.53
CA VAL A 59 6.23 9.74 10.94
C VAL A 59 6.34 8.22 11.12
N SER A 60 5.82 7.44 10.17
CA SER A 60 5.66 5.99 10.25
C SER A 60 6.97 5.27 10.57
N SER A 61 8.05 5.56 9.85
CA SER A 61 9.36 4.93 10.08
C SER A 61 9.89 5.14 11.51
N ILE A 62 9.67 6.33 12.08
CA ILE A 62 10.09 6.65 13.47
C ILE A 62 9.23 5.89 14.47
N PHE A 63 7.93 5.77 14.18
CA PHE A 63 7.00 5.03 15.03
C PHE A 63 7.33 3.54 15.03
N VAL A 64 7.65 2.97 13.86
CA VAL A 64 8.10 1.59 13.68
C VAL A 64 9.34 1.29 14.50
N ASP A 65 10.35 2.16 14.44
CA ASP A 65 11.60 1.96 15.18
C ASP A 65 11.41 2.00 16.70
N ARG A 66 10.40 2.74 17.22
CA ARG A 66 10.09 2.83 18.66
C ARG A 66 9.18 1.73 19.17
N LEU A 67 8.11 1.41 18.43
CA LEU A 67 7.12 0.43 18.86
C LEU A 67 7.66 -1.01 18.75
N GLY A 68 8.59 -1.23 17.83
CA GLY A 68 9.04 -2.55 17.41
C GLY A 68 8.44 -2.89 16.05
N ARG A 69 9.26 -3.48 15.18
CA ARG A 69 8.91 -3.72 13.78
C ARG A 69 7.84 -4.79 13.62
N LYS A 70 7.90 -5.86 14.41
CA LYS A 70 6.89 -6.93 14.39
C LYS A 70 5.56 -6.41 14.93
N LYS A 71 5.58 -5.77 16.10
CA LYS A 71 4.37 -5.12 16.66
C LYS A 71 3.74 -4.14 15.68
N SER A 72 4.54 -3.39 14.95
CA SER A 72 4.04 -2.44 13.94
C SER A 72 3.36 -3.15 12.75
N CYS A 73 3.86 -4.31 12.31
CA CYS A 73 3.22 -5.12 11.27
C CYS A 73 1.89 -5.74 11.72
N VAL A 74 1.82 -6.17 12.99
CA VAL A 74 0.56 -6.66 13.58
C VAL A 74 -0.42 -5.50 13.77
N LEU A 75 0.06 -4.35 14.24
CA LEU A 75 -0.74 -3.14 14.42
C LEU A 75 -1.28 -2.63 13.08
N SER A 76 -0.49 -2.62 12.01
CA SER A 76 -0.97 -2.21 10.69
C SER A 76 -2.12 -3.11 10.21
N SER A 77 -1.95 -4.43 10.35
CA SER A 77 -3.00 -5.41 10.01
C SER A 77 -4.28 -5.18 10.83
N GLY A 78 -4.15 -4.89 12.13
CA GLY A 78 -5.27 -4.55 13.01
C GLY A 78 -5.96 -3.24 12.63
N LEU A 79 -5.20 -2.17 12.42
CA LEU A 79 -5.71 -0.86 12.02
C LEU A 79 -6.45 -0.92 10.68
N CYS A 80 -5.88 -1.61 9.68
CA CYS A 80 -6.54 -1.81 8.39
C CYS A 80 -7.83 -2.63 8.54
N SER A 81 -7.86 -3.63 9.42
CA SER A 81 -9.07 -4.44 9.67
C SER A 81 -10.17 -3.59 10.32
N VAL A 82 -9.81 -2.80 11.35
CA VAL A 82 -10.75 -1.86 11.99
C VAL A 82 -11.24 -0.82 10.99
N SER A 83 -10.36 -0.30 10.12
CA SER A 83 -10.76 0.60 9.05
C SER A 83 -11.79 -0.05 8.12
N CYS A 84 -11.55 -1.27 7.63
CA CYS A 84 -12.50 -2.01 6.80
C CYS A 84 -13.87 -2.17 7.48
N LEU A 85 -13.89 -2.43 8.80
CA LEU A 85 -15.13 -2.52 9.57
C LEU A 85 -15.83 -1.16 9.73
N LEU A 86 -15.07 -0.08 9.95
CA LEU A 86 -15.64 1.28 9.99
C LEU A 86 -16.23 1.68 8.64
N GLN A 87 -15.70 1.15 7.54
CA GLN A 87 -16.31 1.34 6.22
C GLN A 87 -17.69 0.69 6.08
N LEU A 88 -18.16 -0.12 7.03
CA LEU A 88 -19.55 -0.62 7.09
C LEU A 88 -20.53 0.42 7.63
N SER A 89 -20.05 1.44 8.33
CA SER A 89 -20.88 2.44 9.02
C SER A 89 -21.56 3.42 8.05
N TRP A 90 -22.72 3.93 8.44
CA TRP A 90 -23.44 4.98 7.70
C TRP A 90 -23.05 6.39 8.14
N ASP A 91 -22.30 6.50 9.25
CA ASP A 91 -21.91 7.78 9.83
C ASP A 91 -20.67 8.37 9.13
N PHE A 92 -20.77 9.64 8.73
CA PHE A 92 -19.68 10.36 8.07
C PHE A 92 -18.40 10.40 8.91
N LEU A 93 -18.53 10.64 10.22
CA LEU A 93 -17.38 10.69 11.13
C LEU A 93 -16.71 9.33 11.30
N ALA A 94 -17.48 8.25 11.36
CA ALA A 94 -16.93 6.90 11.43
C ALA A 94 -16.16 6.56 10.15
N LEU A 95 -16.68 6.95 8.98
CA LEU A 95 -15.98 6.82 7.71
C LEU A 95 -14.69 7.67 7.66
N ALA A 96 -14.75 8.92 8.12
CA ALA A 96 -13.57 9.78 8.18
C ALA A 96 -12.48 9.19 9.10
N THR A 97 -12.89 8.71 10.28
CA THR A 97 -12.00 8.00 11.22
C THR A 97 -11.41 6.75 10.57
N GLY A 98 -12.22 5.98 9.84
CA GLY A 98 -11.77 4.85 9.05
C GLY A 98 -10.70 5.21 8.02
N ARG A 99 -10.81 6.37 7.35
CA ARG A 99 -9.79 6.86 6.40
C ARG A 99 -8.48 7.25 7.08
N VAL A 100 -8.55 7.89 8.24
CA VAL A 100 -7.35 8.24 9.03
C VAL A 100 -6.65 6.96 9.52
N LEU A 101 -7.41 5.98 10.02
CA LEU A 101 -6.88 4.70 10.46
C LEU A 101 -6.32 3.85 9.32
N ALA A 102 -6.96 3.86 8.14
CA ALA A 102 -6.42 3.24 6.93
C ALA A 102 -5.07 3.86 6.57
N ALA A 103 -4.97 5.18 6.51
CA ALA A 103 -3.74 5.88 6.18
C ALA A 103 -2.59 5.54 7.15
N LEU A 104 -2.88 5.49 8.45
CA LEU A 104 -1.91 5.06 9.46
C LEU A 104 -1.51 3.59 9.26
N GLY A 105 -2.49 2.70 9.04
CA GLY A 105 -2.28 1.28 8.79
C GLY A 105 -1.41 1.02 7.56
N THR A 106 -1.76 1.61 6.43
CA THR A 106 -1.01 1.49 5.16
C THR A 106 0.39 2.08 5.28
N SER A 107 0.55 3.23 5.95
CA SER A 107 1.88 3.82 6.19
C SER A 107 2.77 2.88 7.01
N LEU A 108 2.23 2.24 8.06
CA LEU A 108 2.93 1.23 8.85
C LEU A 108 3.17 -0.05 8.06
N LEU A 109 2.25 -0.47 7.20
CA LEU A 109 2.39 -1.66 6.36
C LEU A 109 3.60 -1.56 5.43
N PHE A 110 3.78 -0.43 4.74
CA PHE A 110 4.94 -0.27 3.86
C PHE A 110 6.25 -0.09 4.64
N SER A 111 6.25 0.75 5.68
CA SER A 111 7.47 1.05 6.44
C SER A 111 7.94 -0.10 7.35
N ALA A 112 7.02 -0.76 8.07
CA ALA A 112 7.36 -1.78 9.06
C ALA A 112 7.84 -3.09 8.42
N PHE A 113 7.16 -3.55 7.36
CA PHE A 113 7.52 -4.79 6.67
C PHE A 113 8.89 -4.66 6.00
N GLU A 114 9.16 -3.54 5.33
CA GLU A 114 10.45 -3.27 4.72
C GLU A 114 11.56 -3.19 5.78
N SER A 115 11.34 -2.42 6.85
CA SER A 115 12.32 -2.25 7.92
C SER A 115 12.62 -3.56 8.66
N TRP A 116 11.60 -4.41 8.86
CA TRP A 116 11.77 -5.73 9.45
C TRP A 116 12.64 -6.61 8.56
N TYR A 117 12.29 -6.71 7.27
CA TYR A 117 13.02 -7.54 6.31
C TYR A 117 14.49 -7.15 6.19
N ILE A 118 14.78 -5.85 6.04
CA ILE A 118 16.16 -5.36 5.87
C ILE A 118 17.03 -5.73 7.07
N HIS A 119 16.50 -5.60 8.29
CA HIS A 119 17.26 -5.92 9.49
C HIS A 119 17.45 -7.41 9.69
N GLU A 120 16.42 -8.21 9.50
CA GLU A 120 16.55 -9.66 9.62
C GLU A 120 17.50 -10.23 8.56
N HIS A 121 17.46 -9.67 7.35
CA HIS A 121 18.34 -10.04 6.24
C HIS A 121 19.81 -9.73 6.53
N LEU A 122 20.10 -8.57 7.12
CA LEU A 122 21.47 -8.09 7.34
C LEU A 122 22.06 -8.51 8.68
N GLU A 123 21.31 -8.37 9.78
CA GLU A 123 21.85 -8.51 11.14
C GLU A 123 21.72 -9.93 11.67
N HIS A 124 20.61 -10.62 11.39
CA HIS A 124 20.39 -11.98 11.90
C HIS A 124 20.98 -13.03 10.95
N HIS A 125 20.71 -12.90 9.65
CA HIS A 125 21.14 -13.89 8.66
C HIS A 125 22.45 -13.56 7.95
N ASP A 126 22.94 -12.33 8.08
CA ASP A 126 24.18 -11.84 7.44
C ASP A 126 24.23 -12.16 5.93
N PHE A 127 23.08 -12.02 5.27
CA PHE A 127 22.97 -12.26 3.83
C PHE A 127 23.53 -11.06 3.03
N PRO A 128 24.04 -11.28 1.81
CA PRO A 128 24.53 -10.21 0.95
C PRO A 128 23.45 -9.14 0.72
N GLY A 129 23.82 -7.86 0.91
CA GLY A 129 22.91 -6.73 0.70
C GLY A 129 22.41 -6.62 -0.75
N GLU A 130 23.15 -7.16 -1.72
CA GLU A 130 22.77 -7.22 -3.13
C GLU A 130 21.50 -8.05 -3.40
N TRP A 131 21.08 -8.90 -2.47
CA TRP A 131 19.88 -9.73 -2.61
C TRP A 131 18.60 -9.00 -2.16
N ILE A 132 18.72 -7.87 -1.47
CA ILE A 132 17.56 -7.07 -1.03
C ILE A 132 16.75 -6.54 -2.23
N PRO A 133 17.37 -5.89 -3.25
CA PRO A 133 16.65 -5.43 -4.43
C PRO A 133 15.98 -6.56 -5.21
N ASP A 134 16.55 -7.77 -5.22
CA ASP A 134 15.96 -8.93 -5.87
C ASP A 134 14.65 -9.36 -5.18
N THR A 135 14.62 -9.40 -3.84
CA THR A 135 13.38 -9.66 -3.09
C THR A 135 12.31 -8.60 -3.36
N PHE A 136 12.65 -7.31 -3.27
CA PHE A 136 11.68 -6.24 -3.52
C PHE A 136 11.22 -6.17 -4.98
N SER A 137 12.05 -6.59 -5.93
CA SER A 137 11.65 -6.74 -7.34
C SER A 137 10.59 -7.85 -7.51
N ARG A 138 10.72 -8.96 -6.77
CA ARG A 138 9.70 -10.02 -6.74
C ARG A 138 8.42 -9.55 -6.06
N VAL A 139 8.54 -8.84 -4.93
CA VAL A 139 7.39 -8.21 -4.25
C VAL A 139 6.66 -7.29 -5.23
N ALA A 140 7.35 -6.41 -5.93
CA ALA A 140 6.74 -5.49 -6.90
C ALA A 140 6.00 -6.24 -8.01
N LEU A 141 6.56 -7.35 -8.52
CA LEU A 141 5.89 -8.20 -9.50
C LEU A 141 4.60 -8.82 -8.94
N TRP A 142 4.67 -9.41 -7.75
CA TRP A 142 3.50 -9.99 -7.09
C TRP A 142 2.46 -8.92 -6.76
N ASN A 143 2.88 -7.73 -6.31
CA ASN A 143 2.01 -6.60 -6.02
C ASN A 143 1.20 -6.18 -7.25
N SER A 144 1.83 -6.06 -8.41
CA SER A 144 1.12 -5.79 -9.67
C SER A 144 0.11 -6.89 -10.01
N GLY A 145 0.46 -8.16 -9.81
CA GLY A 145 -0.47 -9.28 -10.03
C GLY A 145 -1.64 -9.28 -9.05
N LEU A 146 -1.38 -8.98 -7.78
CA LEU A 146 -2.39 -8.83 -6.73
C LEU A 146 -3.34 -7.68 -7.03
N ALA A 147 -2.85 -6.55 -7.54
CA ALA A 147 -3.69 -5.41 -7.92
C ALA A 147 -4.70 -5.77 -9.03
N VAL A 148 -4.25 -6.51 -10.06
CA VAL A 148 -5.13 -7.01 -11.12
C VAL A 148 -6.13 -8.03 -10.57
N ALA A 149 -5.66 -8.97 -9.76
CA ALA A 149 -6.53 -9.98 -9.14
C ALA A 149 -7.56 -9.34 -8.20
N ALA A 150 -7.20 -8.31 -7.46
CA ALA A 150 -8.08 -7.61 -6.54
C ALA A 150 -9.27 -6.96 -7.26
N GLY A 151 -9.05 -6.37 -8.44
CA GLY A 151 -10.16 -5.84 -9.24
C GLY A 151 -11.12 -6.93 -9.73
N LEU A 152 -10.60 -8.08 -10.19
CA LEU A 152 -11.43 -9.21 -10.62
C LEU A 152 -12.19 -9.86 -9.46
N VAL A 153 -11.55 -10.00 -8.29
CA VAL A 153 -12.18 -10.54 -7.08
C VAL A 153 -13.24 -9.56 -6.56
N ALA A 154 -12.95 -8.26 -6.56
CA ALA A 154 -13.91 -7.23 -6.18
C ALA A 154 -15.17 -7.31 -7.05
N GLU A 155 -15.01 -7.47 -8.37
CA GLU A 155 -16.10 -7.67 -9.32
C GLU A 155 -16.92 -8.94 -9.04
N LEU A 156 -16.23 -10.08 -8.95
CA LEU A 156 -16.84 -11.39 -8.71
C LEU A 156 -17.67 -11.40 -7.42
N VAL A 157 -17.14 -10.79 -6.36
CA VAL A 157 -17.78 -10.80 -5.04
C VAL A 157 -18.92 -9.77 -4.98
N ALA A 158 -18.74 -8.57 -5.54
CA ALA A 158 -19.75 -7.52 -5.49
C ALA A 158 -20.96 -7.83 -6.40
N GLU A 159 -20.69 -8.12 -7.68
CA GLU A 159 -21.74 -8.38 -8.67
C GLU A 159 -22.04 -9.87 -8.81
N GLY A 160 -21.02 -10.71 -8.97
CA GLY A 160 -21.21 -12.15 -9.23
C GLY A 160 -21.89 -12.91 -8.09
N LEU A 161 -21.55 -12.59 -6.84
CA LEU A 161 -22.19 -13.18 -5.64
C LEU A 161 -23.32 -12.30 -5.07
N ALA A 162 -23.62 -11.16 -5.70
CA ALA A 162 -24.61 -10.19 -5.25
C ALA A 162 -24.45 -9.75 -3.77
N LEU A 163 -23.22 -9.77 -3.24
CA LEU A 163 -22.92 -9.35 -1.86
C LEU A 163 -22.80 -7.83 -1.73
N GLY A 164 -22.86 -7.11 -2.86
CA GLY A 164 -22.86 -5.66 -2.91
C GLY A 164 -21.47 -5.02 -2.75
N PRO A 165 -21.39 -3.68 -2.81
CA PRO A 165 -20.13 -2.92 -2.83
C PRO A 165 -19.33 -3.00 -1.52
N VAL A 166 -19.95 -3.54 -0.46
CA VAL A 166 -19.35 -3.74 0.87
C VAL A 166 -18.45 -4.98 0.89
N ALA A 167 -18.72 -5.95 0.03
CA ALA A 167 -18.13 -7.27 0.12
C ALA A 167 -16.60 -7.33 -0.01
N PRO A 168 -15.93 -6.55 -0.89
CA PRO A 168 -14.46 -6.54 -0.96
C PRO A 168 -13.79 -6.11 0.34
N PHE A 169 -14.41 -5.19 1.09
CA PHE A 169 -13.91 -4.74 2.39
C PHE A 169 -14.00 -5.87 3.43
N LEU A 170 -15.06 -6.68 3.39
CA LEU A 170 -15.19 -7.86 4.25
C LEU A 170 -14.22 -8.97 3.86
N VAL A 171 -13.99 -9.17 2.56
CA VAL A 171 -13.00 -10.13 2.04
C VAL A 171 -11.57 -9.70 2.40
N ALA A 172 -11.28 -8.40 2.51
CA ALA A 172 -9.96 -7.92 2.92
C ALA A 172 -9.59 -8.29 4.37
N VAL A 173 -10.56 -8.36 5.29
CA VAL A 173 -10.35 -8.67 6.72
C VAL A 173 -9.63 -10.01 6.96
N PRO A 174 -10.06 -11.16 6.41
CA PRO A 174 -9.35 -12.42 6.61
C PRO A 174 -7.91 -12.41 6.06
N PHE A 175 -7.63 -11.69 4.96
CA PHE A 175 -6.25 -11.54 4.46
C PHE A 175 -5.39 -10.73 5.43
N LEU A 176 -5.93 -9.65 6.01
CA LEU A 176 -5.24 -8.86 7.05
C LEU A 176 -5.02 -9.68 8.32
N ALA A 177 -6.02 -10.45 8.76
CA ALA A 177 -5.90 -11.34 9.91
C ALA A 177 -4.84 -12.41 9.68
N LEU A 178 -4.78 -13.01 8.49
CA LEU A 178 -3.76 -13.98 8.12
C LEU A 178 -2.36 -13.34 8.20
N SER A 179 -2.17 -12.18 7.58
CA SER A 179 -0.92 -11.41 7.63
C SER A 179 -0.48 -11.11 9.07
N GLY A 180 -1.40 -10.58 9.88
CA GLY A 180 -1.12 -10.20 11.26
C GLY A 180 -0.81 -11.39 12.16
N ILE A 181 -1.56 -12.50 12.04
CA ILE A 181 -1.33 -13.73 12.81
C ILE A 181 -0.02 -14.37 12.40
N PHE A 182 0.26 -14.45 11.09
CA PHE A 182 1.50 -15.03 10.58
C PHE A 182 2.72 -14.21 11.04
N SER A 183 2.70 -12.90 10.84
CA SER A 183 3.77 -12.00 11.29
C SER A 183 3.91 -12.04 12.82
N GLY A 184 2.80 -12.17 13.55
CA GLY A 184 2.82 -12.28 15.02
C GLY A 184 3.43 -13.58 15.55
N LYS A 185 3.27 -14.70 14.85
CA LYS A 185 3.76 -16.02 15.31
C LYS A 185 5.14 -16.37 14.78
N ASN A 186 5.44 -15.99 13.55
CA ASN A 186 6.61 -16.48 12.83
C ASN A 186 7.80 -15.52 12.86
N TRP A 187 7.59 -14.25 13.23
CA TRP A 187 8.65 -13.24 13.21
C TRP A 187 9.14 -12.92 14.62
N ASP A 188 10.43 -12.61 14.71
CA ASP A 188 11.04 -12.11 15.94
C ASP A 188 10.92 -10.58 16.02
N GLU A 189 10.93 -10.07 17.26
CA GLU A 189 10.77 -8.65 17.51
C GLU A 189 12.09 -7.91 17.37
N ASN A 190 12.11 -6.97 16.43
CA ASN A 190 13.29 -6.17 16.10
C ASN A 190 13.02 -4.69 16.34
N TYR A 191 13.99 -4.00 16.93
CA TYR A 191 13.89 -2.57 17.22
C TYR A 191 14.91 -1.77 16.40
N GLY A 192 14.49 -0.59 15.95
CA GLY A 192 15.38 0.36 15.31
C GLY A 192 16.11 1.23 16.32
N LYS A 193 17.04 2.05 15.83
CA LYS A 193 17.70 3.06 16.67
C LYS A 193 16.68 4.17 16.98
N SER A 194 16.32 4.32 18.25
CA SER A 194 15.38 5.36 18.69
C SER A 194 15.94 6.76 18.43
N ARG A 195 15.39 7.45 17.42
CA ARG A 195 15.70 8.85 17.12
C ARG A 195 14.49 9.74 17.47
N PRO A 196 14.70 10.99 17.93
CA PRO A 196 13.61 11.94 18.11
C PRO A 196 13.07 12.39 16.75
N CYS A 197 11.73 12.39 16.62
CA CYS A 197 11.03 12.70 15.38
C CYS A 197 11.47 14.03 14.75
N SER A 198 11.58 15.10 15.54
CA SER A 198 12.02 16.41 15.06
C SER A 198 13.41 16.39 14.41
N LYS A 199 14.35 15.59 14.93
CA LYS A 199 15.70 15.49 14.33
C LYS A 199 15.68 14.68 13.04
N ALA A 200 15.00 13.54 13.03
CA ALA A 200 14.90 12.70 11.83
C ALA A 200 14.18 13.42 10.67
N CYS A 201 13.03 14.05 10.95
CA CYS A 201 12.32 14.85 9.95
C CYS A 201 13.14 16.07 9.51
N GLY A 202 13.83 16.74 10.44
CA GLY A 202 14.68 17.89 10.15
C GLY A 202 15.89 17.53 9.28
N GLU A 203 16.53 16.39 9.53
CA GLU A 203 17.63 15.88 8.70
C GLU A 203 17.15 15.49 7.30
N GLY A 204 16.05 14.74 7.20
CA GLY A 204 15.47 14.36 5.90
C GLY A 204 15.06 15.57 5.06
N LEU A 205 14.39 16.55 5.67
CA LEU A 205 14.01 17.79 5.01
C LEU A 205 15.25 18.62 4.61
N ARG A 206 16.26 18.68 5.48
CA ARG A 206 17.51 19.37 5.15
C ARG A 206 18.19 18.73 3.96
N VAL A 207 18.28 17.39 3.89
CA VAL A 207 18.88 16.68 2.75
C VAL A 207 18.09 16.96 1.48
N LEU A 208 16.76 16.89 1.53
CA LEU A 208 15.89 17.18 0.38
C LEU A 208 16.07 18.61 -0.15
N LEU A 209 16.22 19.59 0.74
CA LEU A 209 16.40 20.99 0.37
C LEU A 209 17.85 21.35 -0.02
N SER A 210 18.83 20.58 0.44
CA SER A 210 20.25 20.86 0.18
C SER A 210 20.69 20.35 -1.20
N ASP A 211 20.08 19.27 -1.69
CA ASP A 211 20.40 18.71 -3.01
C ASP A 211 19.32 19.10 -4.04
N PRO A 212 19.64 19.96 -5.03
CA PRO A 212 18.67 20.38 -6.05
C PRO A 212 18.18 19.22 -6.91
N ARG A 213 18.96 18.13 -7.04
CA ARG A 213 18.54 16.93 -7.79
C ARG A 213 17.49 16.15 -7.00
N ALA A 214 17.70 15.99 -5.69
CA ALA A 214 16.72 15.35 -4.80
C ALA A 214 15.42 16.16 -4.76
N LEU A 215 15.50 17.49 -4.71
CA LEU A 215 14.34 18.37 -4.76
C LEU A 215 13.57 18.24 -6.08
N LEU A 216 14.29 18.22 -7.22
CA LEU A 216 13.67 18.06 -8.53
C LEU A 216 12.96 16.70 -8.67
N LEU A 217 13.61 15.62 -8.23
CA LEU A 217 13.02 14.28 -8.23
C LEU A 217 11.78 14.22 -7.32
N GLY A 218 11.85 14.82 -6.13
CA GLY A 218 10.72 14.90 -5.21
C GLY A 218 9.54 15.70 -5.79
N LEU A 219 9.81 16.81 -6.47
CA LEU A 219 8.78 17.62 -7.13
C LEU A 219 8.12 16.87 -8.28
N VAL A 220 8.90 16.22 -9.15
CA VAL A 220 8.37 15.41 -10.24
C VAL A 220 7.52 14.27 -9.69
N GLN A 221 7.99 13.57 -8.66
CA GLN A 221 7.23 12.51 -8.01
C GLN A 221 5.91 13.04 -7.42
N ALA A 222 5.93 14.19 -6.74
CA ALA A 222 4.73 14.79 -6.16
C ALA A 222 3.70 15.19 -7.24
N LEU A 223 4.15 15.71 -8.38
CA LEU A 223 3.28 16.05 -9.50
C LEU A 223 2.65 14.81 -10.12
N VAL A 224 3.44 13.75 -10.35
CA VAL A 224 2.94 12.47 -10.89
C VAL A 224 1.94 11.84 -9.92
N GLU A 225 2.26 11.78 -8.64
CA GLU A 225 1.37 11.24 -7.61
C GLU A 225 0.07 12.06 -7.55
N SER A 226 0.14 13.38 -7.60
CA SER A 226 -1.06 14.24 -7.62
C SER A 226 -1.97 13.94 -8.81
N ILE A 227 -1.43 13.73 -10.01
CA ILE A 227 -2.20 13.34 -11.19
C ILE A 227 -2.87 11.97 -10.97
N LEU A 228 -2.15 11.00 -10.40
CA LEU A 228 -2.69 9.67 -10.10
C LEU A 228 -3.82 9.72 -9.06
N LEU A 229 -3.69 10.55 -8.02
CA LEU A 229 -4.73 10.74 -7.01
C LEU A 229 -5.99 11.38 -7.59
N ILE A 230 -5.83 12.38 -8.47
CA ILE A 230 -6.95 13.00 -9.19
C ILE A 230 -7.63 11.96 -10.10
N PHE A 231 -6.84 11.18 -10.84
CA PHE A 231 -7.35 10.10 -11.67
C PHE A 231 -8.13 9.08 -10.83
N ALA A 232 -7.57 8.62 -9.70
CA ALA A 232 -8.18 7.65 -8.79
C ALA A 232 -9.52 8.12 -8.19
N PHE A 233 -9.73 9.44 -8.09
CA PHE A 233 -11.01 10.01 -7.66
C PHE A 233 -12.03 10.14 -8.81
N LEU A 234 -11.58 10.48 -10.02
CA LEU A 234 -12.46 10.84 -11.14
C LEU A 234 -12.87 9.65 -12.03
N TRP A 235 -12.09 8.58 -12.09
CA TRP A 235 -12.38 7.48 -13.02
C TRP A 235 -13.74 6.82 -12.75
N THR A 236 -14.11 6.58 -11.49
CA THR A 236 -15.39 5.94 -11.14
C THR A 236 -16.61 6.74 -11.61
N PRO A 237 -16.79 8.04 -11.27
CA PRO A 237 -17.95 8.81 -11.71
C PRO A 237 -18.00 9.04 -13.23
N VAL A 238 -16.88 8.89 -13.94
CA VAL A 238 -16.83 8.97 -15.41
C VAL A 238 -17.31 7.66 -16.06
N LEU A 239 -17.01 6.52 -15.44
CA LEU A 239 -17.38 5.20 -15.98
C LEU A 239 -18.78 4.73 -15.54
N GLU A 240 -19.27 5.14 -14.37
CA GLU A 240 -20.60 4.79 -13.84
C GLU A 240 -21.74 5.01 -14.87
N PRO A 241 -21.83 6.16 -15.58
CA PRO A 241 -22.90 6.39 -16.57
C PRO A 241 -22.89 5.42 -17.76
N HIS A 242 -21.76 4.77 -18.02
CA HIS A 242 -21.58 3.85 -19.13
C HIS A 242 -21.88 2.39 -18.75
N GLY A 243 -22.19 2.11 -17.48
CA GLY A 243 -22.50 0.76 -16.99
C GLY A 243 -21.32 -0.21 -17.07
N ILE A 244 -20.09 0.30 -17.06
CA ILE A 244 -18.88 -0.53 -17.10
C ILE A 244 -18.61 -1.10 -15.71
N PRO A 245 -18.42 -2.42 -15.56
CA PRO A 245 -18.09 -3.03 -14.28
C PRO A 245 -16.77 -2.47 -13.71
N LEU A 246 -16.86 -1.87 -12.52
CA LEU A 246 -15.77 -1.05 -11.96
C LEU A 246 -14.54 -1.89 -11.59
N GLY A 247 -14.73 -3.13 -11.14
CA GLY A 247 -13.63 -4.05 -10.83
C GLY A 247 -12.87 -4.48 -12.09
N ILE A 248 -13.56 -4.66 -13.22
CA ILE A 248 -12.93 -4.95 -14.51
C ILE A 248 -12.14 -3.74 -15.01
N ALA A 249 -12.72 -2.54 -14.95
CA ALA A 249 -12.02 -1.31 -15.34
C ALA A 249 -10.74 -1.09 -14.51
N PHE A 250 -10.84 -1.27 -13.19
CA PHE A 250 -9.69 -1.20 -12.28
C PHE A 250 -8.62 -2.24 -12.61
N SER A 251 -9.03 -3.47 -12.91
CA SER A 251 -8.11 -4.55 -13.35
C SER A 251 -7.41 -4.18 -14.66
N GLY A 252 -8.12 -3.54 -15.59
CA GLY A 252 -7.55 -3.03 -16.84
C GLY A 252 -6.48 -1.96 -16.61
N PHE A 253 -6.74 -0.97 -15.75
CA PHE A 253 -5.77 0.08 -15.42
C PHE A 253 -4.52 -0.48 -14.74
N THR A 254 -4.70 -1.38 -13.77
CA THR A 254 -3.58 -2.01 -13.06
C THR A 254 -2.78 -2.96 -13.96
N ALA A 255 -3.45 -3.67 -14.87
CA ALA A 255 -2.78 -4.50 -15.88
C ALA A 255 -1.96 -3.65 -16.87
N ALA A 256 -2.51 -2.55 -17.35
CA ALA A 256 -1.77 -1.62 -18.22
C ALA A 256 -0.52 -1.05 -17.53
N SER A 257 -0.65 -0.66 -16.25
CA SER A 257 0.48 -0.21 -15.42
C SER A 257 1.54 -1.31 -15.23
N ALA A 258 1.11 -2.55 -14.99
CA ALA A 258 2.00 -3.70 -14.86
C ALA A 258 2.77 -4.00 -16.16
N VAL A 259 2.08 -3.93 -17.31
CA VAL A 259 2.69 -4.10 -18.64
C VAL A 259 3.69 -2.98 -18.91
N GLY A 260 3.34 -1.72 -18.62
CA GLY A 260 4.26 -0.58 -18.75
C GLY A 260 5.54 -0.78 -17.94
N SER A 261 5.41 -1.24 -16.69
CA SER A 261 6.53 -1.57 -15.81
C SER A 261 7.39 -2.73 -16.35
N ALA A 262 6.77 -3.74 -16.95
CA ALA A 262 7.48 -4.85 -17.59
C ALA A 262 8.24 -4.41 -18.85
N LEU A 263 7.63 -3.58 -19.69
CA LEU A 263 8.27 -3.01 -20.88
C LEU A 263 9.44 -2.11 -20.50
N PHE A 264 9.29 -1.25 -19.50
CA PHE A 264 10.37 -0.41 -19.01
C PHE A 264 11.57 -1.23 -18.52
N ARG A 265 11.32 -2.26 -17.68
CA ARG A 265 12.38 -3.16 -17.19
C ARG A 265 13.11 -3.88 -18.31
N ARG A 266 12.41 -4.32 -19.35
CA ARG A 266 13.02 -4.94 -20.55
C ARG A 266 13.83 -3.92 -21.36
N GLY A 267 13.33 -2.70 -21.50
CA GLY A 267 14.02 -1.63 -22.22
C GLY A 267 15.29 -1.16 -21.53
N THR A 268 15.29 -1.06 -20.19
CA THR A 268 16.48 -0.64 -19.42
C THR A 268 17.54 -1.73 -19.35
N THR A 269 17.15 -3.01 -19.18
CA THR A 269 18.10 -4.14 -19.25
C THR A 269 18.73 -4.28 -20.64
N GLY A 270 18.02 -3.91 -21.71
CA GLY A 270 18.59 -3.85 -23.06
C GLY A 270 19.60 -2.71 -23.25
N ARG A 271 19.39 -1.54 -22.63
CA ARG A 271 20.28 -0.38 -22.77
C ARG A 271 21.50 -0.40 -21.83
N LEU A 272 21.41 -1.06 -20.66
CA LEU A 272 22.53 -1.18 -19.71
C LEU A 272 23.60 -2.19 -20.14
N ARG A 273 23.38 -3.00 -21.18
CA ARG A 273 24.44 -3.82 -21.81
C ARG A 273 25.40 -3.03 -22.72
N LEU A 274 25.17 -1.73 -22.93
CA LEU A 274 25.97 -0.87 -23.83
C LEU A 274 26.86 0.16 -23.12
N GLN A 275 27.08 0.04 -21.81
CA GLN A 275 28.22 0.70 -21.16
C GLN A 275 29.27 -0.38 -20.81
N PRO A 276 30.28 -0.61 -21.66
CA PRO A 276 31.50 -1.22 -21.18
C PRO A 276 32.18 -0.25 -20.19
N LEU A 277 32.75 -0.85 -19.15
CA LEU A 277 33.63 -0.24 -18.14
C LEU A 277 34.62 0.76 -18.73
#